data_AF-A0A7X4EIE9-F1
#
_entry.id   AF-A0A7X4EIE9-F1
#
_cell.length_a   1.000
_cell.length_b   1.000
_cell.length_c   1.000
_cell.angle_alpha   90.00
_cell.angle_beta   90.00
_cell.angle_gamma   90.00
#
_symmetry.space_group_name_H-M   'P 1'
#
loop_
_entity.id
_entity.type
_entity.pdbx_description
1 polymer ?
#
loop_
_entity_poly.entity_id
_entity_poly.type
_entity_poly.pdbx_seq_one_letter_code
_entity_poly.pdbx_strand_id
1 'polypeptide(L)'
;MRELVGEHVYGYTRDRSADDVISVPTGLDLRSGEVVWTGDTIARVAEDACIVIGGGAMSKHGTWVSWNCNQELVVFQDSDGLGEARLSPAYSAEFPNDRDVDEYLEGMARISSGYMRAPVELSEAYAADYKSEFKRWYLGAGQTFRFDDRDRIWAATTYDRDERSYIEVWDGPEYLNTLEIQDRLLGFDLLGDFLVALVEREADRDGIAARGIDWYLVPQF
;
A
#
# COMPACT_ATOMS: atom_id res chain seq x y z
N MET A 1 -0.66 10.51 8.22
CA MET A 1 -0.24 10.86 6.85
C MET A 1 -1.25 11.85 6.30
N ARG A 2 -0.82 12.88 5.57
CA ARG A 2 -1.70 13.84 4.90
C ARG A 2 -1.29 13.88 3.44
N GLU A 3 -2.22 13.64 2.54
CA GLU A 3 -2.01 13.66 1.09
C GLU A 3 -2.74 14.87 0.50
N LEU A 4 -2.03 15.66 -0.31
CA LEU A 4 -2.59 16.81 -0.99
C LEU A 4 -3.12 16.37 -2.35
N VAL A 5 -4.40 16.56 -2.62
CA VAL A 5 -5.02 16.21 -3.91
C VAL A 5 -5.89 17.38 -4.35
N GLY A 6 -5.40 18.15 -5.32
CA GLY A 6 -6.07 19.38 -5.78
C GLY A 6 -6.18 20.45 -4.69
N GLU A 7 -7.39 20.92 -4.40
CA GLU A 7 -7.68 21.90 -3.33
C GLU A 7 -8.00 21.25 -1.98
N HIS A 8 -7.96 19.92 -1.89
CA HIS A 8 -8.29 19.17 -0.69
C HIS A 8 -7.06 18.49 -0.07
N VAL A 9 -7.05 18.36 1.25
CA VAL A 9 -6.12 17.49 1.97
C VAL A 9 -6.88 16.32 2.55
N TYR A 10 -6.44 15.12 2.20
CA TYR A 10 -6.97 13.89 2.73
C TYR A 10 -6.04 13.37 3.83
N GLY A 11 -6.64 12.89 4.91
CA GLY A 11 -5.92 12.36 6.06
C GLY A 11 -6.84 11.56 6.95
N TYR A 12 -6.47 11.48 8.22
CA TYR A 12 -7.24 10.73 9.21
C TYR A 12 -7.59 11.66 10.36
N THR A 13 -8.86 11.72 10.71
CA THR A 13 -9.29 12.28 11.99
C THR A 13 -9.47 11.13 12.99
N ARG A 14 -9.17 11.39 14.25
CA ARG A 14 -9.49 10.45 15.33
C ARG A 14 -10.86 10.82 15.85
N ASP A 15 -11.84 9.98 15.58
CA ASP A 15 -13.09 10.10 16.31
C ASP A 15 -12.89 9.49 17.70
N ARG A 16 -13.38 10.20 18.71
CA ARG A 16 -13.41 9.78 20.12
C ARG A 16 -14.87 9.68 20.56
N SER A 17 -15.67 8.93 19.81
CA SER A 17 -17.01 8.56 20.24
C SER A 17 -16.95 7.20 20.94
N ALA A 18 -17.25 7.16 22.24
CA ALA A 18 -17.45 5.95 23.07
C ALA A 18 -16.31 4.93 23.06
N ASP A 19 -15.42 5.01 24.06
CA ASP A 19 -14.38 4.03 24.47
C ASP A 19 -13.37 3.51 23.44
N ASP A 20 -13.57 3.72 22.13
CA ASP A 20 -12.66 3.34 21.04
C ASP A 20 -12.14 4.58 20.27
N VAL A 21 -10.87 4.49 19.82
CA VAL A 21 -10.23 5.52 18.99
C VAL A 21 -10.17 4.98 17.57
N ILE A 22 -11.15 5.34 16.75
CA ILE A 22 -11.20 4.94 15.34
C ILE A 22 -10.55 6.06 14.50
N SER A 23 -9.66 5.67 13.60
CA SER A 23 -9.11 6.60 12.61
C SER A 23 -10.06 6.63 11.41
N VAL A 24 -10.74 7.75 11.21
CA VAL A 24 -11.68 7.93 10.10
C VAL A 24 -10.96 8.67 8.97
N PRO A 25 -10.90 8.11 7.76
CA PRO A 25 -10.47 8.86 6.59
C PRO A 25 -11.29 10.14 6.44
N THR A 26 -10.65 11.28 6.20
CA THR A 26 -11.35 12.57 6.11
C THR A 26 -10.73 13.43 5.01
N GLY A 27 -11.58 14.08 4.22
CA GLY A 27 -11.21 15.10 3.26
C GLY A 27 -11.50 16.49 3.79
N LEU A 28 -10.51 17.37 3.73
CA LEU A 28 -10.60 18.76 4.16
C LEU A 28 -10.41 19.69 2.97
N ASP A 29 -11.27 20.68 2.80
CA ASP A 29 -11.02 21.82 1.91
C ASP A 29 -9.92 22.71 2.52
N LEU A 30 -8.86 22.98 1.76
CA LEU A 30 -7.73 23.76 2.26
C LEU A 30 -8.01 25.24 2.44
N ARG A 31 -8.98 25.80 1.69
CA ARG A 31 -9.31 27.22 1.73
C ARG A 31 -10.21 27.53 2.92
N SER A 32 -11.23 26.71 3.16
CA SER A 32 -12.20 26.90 4.23
C SER A 32 -11.82 26.15 5.51
N GLY A 33 -11.04 25.07 5.41
CA GLY A 33 -10.77 24.14 6.49
C GLY A 33 -11.96 23.23 6.82
N GLU A 34 -13.04 23.26 6.02
CA GLU A 34 -14.23 22.45 6.24
C GLU A 34 -14.00 20.99 5.85
N VAL A 35 -14.63 20.09 6.60
CA VAL A 35 -14.70 18.67 6.24
C VAL A 35 -15.68 18.53 5.08
N VAL A 36 -15.17 18.15 3.91
CA VAL A 36 -15.98 17.92 2.71
C VAL A 36 -16.36 16.45 2.55
N TRP A 37 -15.71 15.55 3.29
CA TRP A 37 -15.92 14.11 3.21
C TRP A 37 -15.46 13.38 4.48
N THR A 38 -16.25 12.41 4.95
CA THR A 38 -15.88 11.47 6.03
C THR A 38 -16.10 10.03 5.57
N GLY A 39 -15.13 9.17 5.86
CA GLY A 39 -15.16 7.74 5.53
C GLY A 39 -15.72 6.87 6.64
N ASP A 40 -16.84 7.24 7.27
CA ASP A 40 -17.38 6.48 8.42
C ASP A 40 -17.78 5.05 8.05
N THR A 41 -18.25 4.85 6.81
CA THR A 41 -18.55 3.52 6.24
C THR A 41 -17.26 2.75 6.01
N ILE A 42 -16.21 3.40 5.49
CA ILE A 42 -14.89 2.80 5.27
C ILE A 42 -14.29 2.33 6.60
N ALA A 43 -14.41 3.13 7.66
CA ALA A 43 -13.88 2.78 8.97
C ALA A 43 -14.53 1.49 9.53
N ARG A 44 -15.84 1.33 9.34
CA ARG A 44 -16.55 0.10 9.73
C ARG A 44 -16.18 -1.09 8.86
N VAL A 45 -16.14 -0.91 7.54
CA VAL A 45 -15.75 -1.99 6.60
C VAL A 45 -14.29 -2.39 6.81
N ALA A 46 -13.42 -1.46 7.21
CA ALA A 46 -12.01 -1.74 7.46
C ALA A 46 -11.79 -2.70 8.64
N GLU A 47 -12.65 -2.66 9.66
CA GLU A 47 -12.59 -3.63 10.77
C GLU A 47 -12.93 -5.04 10.27
N ASP A 48 -14.01 -5.19 9.50
CA ASP A 48 -14.47 -6.48 8.98
C ASP A 48 -13.54 -7.06 7.90
N ALA A 49 -12.96 -6.19 7.06
CA ALA A 49 -12.06 -6.58 5.97
C ALA A 49 -10.58 -6.56 6.36
N CYS A 50 -10.24 -6.26 7.63
CA CYS A 50 -8.86 -6.11 8.12
C CYS A 50 -8.02 -5.19 7.20
N ILE A 51 -8.61 -4.05 6.84
CA ILE A 51 -7.95 -3.03 6.04
C ILE A 51 -7.17 -2.12 6.98
N VAL A 52 -5.87 -1.94 6.71
CA VAL A 52 -5.08 -0.93 7.41
C VAL A 52 -5.47 0.43 6.84
N ILE A 53 -6.31 1.16 7.57
CA ILE A 53 -6.82 2.47 7.16
C ILE A 53 -5.70 3.44 6.76
N GLY A 54 -4.56 3.40 7.46
CA GLY A 54 -3.38 4.22 7.17
C GLY A 54 -2.60 3.86 5.90
N GLY A 55 -2.97 2.77 5.20
CA GLY A 55 -2.29 2.27 4.01
C GLY A 55 -2.98 2.61 2.68
N GLY A 56 -4.13 3.28 2.70
CA GLY A 56 -4.87 3.62 1.50
C GLY A 56 -4.53 4.99 0.90
N ALA A 57 -5.09 5.29 -0.26
CA ALA A 57 -4.99 6.58 -0.96
C ALA A 57 -6.35 7.04 -1.47
N MET A 58 -6.50 8.33 -1.77
CA MET A 58 -7.73 8.91 -2.27
C MET A 58 -7.55 9.66 -3.58
N SER A 59 -8.50 9.50 -4.51
CA SER A 59 -8.56 10.26 -5.75
C SER A 59 -9.15 11.65 -5.53
N LYS A 60 -9.00 12.53 -6.52
CA LYS A 60 -9.57 13.89 -6.48
C LYS A 60 -11.10 13.91 -6.52
N HIS A 61 -11.73 12.82 -6.96
CA HIS A 61 -13.18 12.66 -6.99
C HIS A 61 -13.71 11.83 -5.82
N GLY A 62 -12.88 11.52 -4.81
CA GLY A 62 -13.32 10.86 -3.58
C GLY A 62 -13.30 9.34 -3.60
N THR A 63 -12.71 8.72 -4.64
CA THR A 63 -12.48 7.27 -4.64
C THR A 63 -11.35 6.93 -3.67
N TRP A 64 -11.61 6.08 -2.68
CA TRP A 64 -10.59 5.58 -1.77
C TRP A 64 -10.20 4.14 -2.12
N VAL A 65 -8.90 3.85 -2.05
CA VAL A 65 -8.37 2.52 -2.32
C VAL A 65 -7.43 2.06 -1.23
N SER A 66 -7.43 0.76 -0.94
CA SER A 66 -6.47 0.14 -0.04
C SER A 66 -6.36 -1.36 -0.31
N TRP A 67 -5.28 -1.98 0.18
CA TRP A 67 -5.18 -3.43 0.25
C TRP A 67 -5.80 -3.93 1.56
N ASN A 68 -6.54 -5.04 1.49
CA ASN A 68 -7.02 -5.76 2.67
C ASN A 68 -6.07 -6.91 3.07
N CYS A 69 -6.33 -7.57 4.20
CA CYS A 69 -5.50 -8.69 4.65
C CYS A 69 -5.49 -9.88 3.68
N ASN A 70 -6.55 -10.03 2.89
CA ASN A 70 -6.71 -11.09 1.89
C ASN A 70 -6.00 -10.76 0.58
N GLN A 71 -5.20 -9.69 0.53
CA GLN A 71 -4.46 -9.24 -0.66
C GLN A 71 -5.37 -8.79 -1.80
N GLU A 72 -6.57 -8.31 -1.47
CA GLU A 72 -7.52 -7.76 -2.43
C GLU A 72 -7.41 -6.23 -2.43
N LEU A 73 -7.45 -5.65 -3.63
CA LEU A 73 -7.64 -4.23 -3.83
C LEU A 73 -9.08 -3.93 -3.49
N VAL A 74 -9.30 -3.09 -2.48
CA VAL A 74 -10.63 -2.64 -2.10
C VAL A 74 -10.81 -1.21 -2.57
N VAL A 75 -11.82 -0.99 -3.40
CA VAL A 75 -12.14 0.31 -4.01
C VAL A 75 -13.47 0.80 -3.48
N PHE A 76 -13.48 2.00 -2.91
CA PHE A 76 -14.67 2.69 -2.42
C PHE A 76 -14.89 3.91 -3.30
N GLN A 77 -15.84 3.81 -4.25
CA GLN A 77 -16.11 4.92 -5.17
C GLN A 77 -16.85 6.09 -4.50
N ASP A 78 -17.60 5.83 -3.42
CA ASP A 78 -18.36 6.82 -2.65
C ASP A 78 -18.26 6.56 -1.13
N SER A 79 -18.49 7.60 -0.29
CA SER A 79 -18.45 7.52 1.19
C SER A 79 -19.43 6.52 1.82
N ASP A 80 -20.49 6.19 1.09
CA ASP A 80 -21.64 5.45 1.61
C ASP A 80 -21.73 4.03 0.99
N GLY A 81 -20.84 3.71 0.05
CA GLY A 81 -20.82 2.44 -0.66
C GLY A 81 -20.13 1.33 0.11
N LEU A 82 -20.57 0.09 -0.11
CA LEU A 82 -19.78 -1.10 0.21
C LEU A 82 -18.61 -1.13 -0.78
N GLY A 83 -17.38 -1.13 -0.28
CA GLY A 83 -16.19 -1.20 -1.12
C GLY A 83 -16.19 -2.49 -1.95
N GLU A 84 -15.78 -2.38 -3.21
CA GLU A 84 -15.59 -3.54 -4.08
C GLU A 84 -14.19 -4.10 -3.89
N ALA A 85 -14.09 -5.35 -3.44
CA ALA A 85 -12.85 -6.08 -3.35
C ALA A 85 -12.55 -6.84 -4.65
N ARG A 86 -11.31 -6.75 -5.13
CA ARG A 86 -10.79 -7.48 -6.28
C ARG A 86 -9.41 -8.01 -5.98
N LEU A 87 -9.23 -9.32 -6.16
CA LEU A 87 -7.91 -9.91 -6.07
C LEU A 87 -7.01 -9.35 -7.17
N SER A 88 -5.78 -8.99 -6.81
CA SER A 88 -4.73 -8.66 -7.77
C SER A 88 -4.57 -9.82 -8.77
N PRO A 89 -4.62 -9.61 -10.09
CA PRO A 89 -4.38 -10.67 -11.06
C PRO A 89 -2.94 -11.18 -11.04
N ALA A 90 -1.99 -10.36 -10.59
CA ALA A 90 -0.61 -10.80 -10.37
C ALA A 90 -0.48 -11.68 -9.12
N TYR A 91 -1.41 -11.59 -8.15
CA TYR A 91 -1.32 -12.30 -6.88
C TYR A 91 -1.34 -13.83 -7.05
N SER A 92 -0.37 -14.47 -6.40
CA SER A 92 -0.27 -15.91 -6.23
C SER A 92 -0.27 -16.19 -4.73
N ALA A 93 -1.23 -17.02 -4.28
CA ALA A 93 -1.31 -17.39 -2.87
C ALA A 93 -0.15 -18.30 -2.49
N GLU A 94 0.81 -17.75 -1.74
CA GLU A 94 2.04 -18.43 -1.39
C GLU A 94 2.37 -18.29 0.09
N PHE A 95 2.81 -19.39 0.69
CA PHE A 95 3.26 -19.39 2.08
C PHE A 95 4.74 -19.00 2.15
N PRO A 96 5.16 -18.31 3.23
CA PRO A 96 6.57 -18.04 3.49
C PRO A 96 7.41 -19.31 3.53
N ASN A 97 8.54 -19.29 2.84
CA ASN A 97 9.60 -20.28 2.94
C ASN A 97 10.51 -19.96 4.15
N ASP A 98 11.50 -20.82 4.41
CA ASP A 98 12.41 -20.65 5.57
C ASP A 98 13.27 -19.37 5.49
N ARG A 99 13.69 -18.96 4.28
CA ARG A 99 14.43 -17.70 4.09
C ARG A 99 13.57 -16.50 4.46
N ASP A 100 12.31 -16.48 4.01
CA ASP A 100 11.39 -15.37 4.30
C ASP A 100 11.17 -15.22 5.81
N VAL A 101 11.14 -16.34 6.54
CA VAL A 101 10.97 -16.39 7.98
C VAL A 101 12.21 -15.85 8.69
N ASP A 102 13.40 -16.26 8.26
CA ASP A 102 14.66 -15.74 8.80
C ASP A 102 14.75 -14.21 8.62
N GLU A 103 14.38 -13.70 7.44
CA GLU A 103 14.36 -12.27 7.13
C GLU A 103 13.30 -11.48 7.92
N TYR A 104 12.11 -12.07 8.12
CA TYR A 104 11.07 -11.51 8.96
C TYR A 104 11.55 -11.38 10.41
N LEU A 105 12.16 -12.44 10.95
CA LEU A 105 12.72 -12.44 12.30
C LEU A 105 13.87 -11.45 12.45
N GLU A 106 14.74 -11.32 11.44
CA GLU A 106 15.79 -10.30 11.43
C GLU A 106 15.20 -8.88 11.42
N GLY A 107 14.18 -8.64 10.60
CA GLY A 107 13.45 -7.37 10.56
C GLY A 107 12.84 -7.00 11.91
N MET A 108 12.19 -7.97 12.56
CA MET A 108 11.64 -7.82 13.91
C MET A 108 12.75 -7.56 14.94
N ALA A 109 13.89 -8.25 14.83
CA ALA A 109 15.05 -7.99 15.68
C ALA A 109 15.60 -6.56 15.50
N ARG A 110 15.62 -6.04 14.27
CA ARG A 110 16.04 -4.64 13.98
C ARG A 110 15.07 -3.62 14.57
N ILE A 111 13.77 -3.80 14.38
CA ILE A 111 12.73 -2.91 14.96
C ILE A 111 12.78 -2.95 16.49
N SER A 112 12.88 -4.14 17.07
CA SER A 112 12.93 -4.35 18.51
C SER A 112 14.26 -3.87 19.14
N SER A 113 15.38 -3.85 18.39
CA SER A 113 16.67 -3.35 18.88
C SER A 113 16.68 -1.86 19.25
N GLY A 114 15.67 -1.08 18.83
CA GLY A 114 15.46 0.30 19.27
C GLY A 114 14.71 0.44 20.61
N TYR A 115 13.99 -0.59 21.07
CA TYR A 115 13.09 -0.47 22.25
C TYR A 115 13.08 -1.64 23.24
N MET A 116 13.48 -2.86 22.87
CA MET A 116 13.81 -4.04 23.71
C MET A 116 13.91 -5.25 22.77
N ARG A 117 15.03 -5.99 22.75
CA ARG A 117 15.12 -7.27 22.00
C ARG A 117 14.00 -8.21 22.47
N ALA A 118 13.17 -8.70 21.54
CA ALA A 118 12.14 -9.69 21.86
C ALA A 118 12.80 -10.99 22.39
N PRO A 119 12.30 -11.58 23.50
CA PRO A 119 12.70 -12.91 23.95
C PRO A 119 12.66 -13.98 22.85
N VAL A 120 13.60 -14.94 22.88
CA VAL A 120 13.72 -16.03 21.88
C VAL A 120 12.44 -16.87 21.77
N GLU A 121 11.72 -17.08 22.86
CA GLU A 121 10.43 -17.80 22.87
C GLU A 121 9.34 -17.06 22.07
N LEU A 122 9.39 -15.72 22.03
CA LEU A 122 8.51 -14.93 21.17
C LEU A 122 8.91 -15.06 19.70
N SER A 123 10.19 -15.24 19.39
CA SER A 123 10.64 -15.40 18.00
C SER A 123 10.14 -16.68 17.35
N GLU A 124 10.02 -17.79 18.10
CA GLU A 124 9.43 -19.02 17.57
C GLU A 124 7.92 -18.90 17.34
N ALA A 125 7.19 -18.25 18.25
CA ALA A 125 5.77 -17.97 18.07
C ALA A 125 5.51 -17.04 16.88
N TYR A 126 6.28 -15.96 16.74
CA TYR A 126 6.20 -15.06 15.59
C TYR A 126 6.54 -15.74 14.27
N ALA A 127 7.52 -16.65 14.25
CA ALA A 127 7.85 -17.44 13.08
C ALA A 127 6.71 -18.41 12.71
N ALA A 128 6.10 -19.08 13.69
CA ALA A 128 4.96 -19.97 13.46
C ALA A 128 3.74 -19.22 12.92
N ASP A 129 3.42 -18.06 13.50
CA ASP A 129 2.34 -17.20 13.03
C ASP A 129 2.62 -16.73 11.60
N TYR A 130 3.82 -16.22 11.32
CA TYR A 130 4.21 -15.75 9.98
C TYR A 130 4.12 -16.87 8.93
N LYS A 131 4.56 -18.10 9.26
CA LYS A 131 4.44 -19.27 8.37
C LYS A 131 2.99 -19.69 8.08
N SER A 132 2.05 -19.29 8.93
CA SER A 132 0.64 -19.68 8.83
C SER A 132 -0.21 -18.77 7.94
N GLU A 133 0.32 -17.60 7.56
CA GLU A 133 -0.34 -16.64 6.67
C GLU A 133 0.25 -16.71 5.26
N PHE A 134 -0.53 -16.34 4.24
CA PHE A 134 0.03 -16.07 2.91
C PHE A 134 0.93 -14.83 2.96
N LYS A 135 1.95 -14.81 2.10
CA LYS A 135 2.81 -13.62 1.90
C LYS A 135 1.97 -12.39 1.63
N ARG A 136 2.37 -11.25 2.20
CA ARG A 136 1.76 -9.93 1.92
C ARG A 136 2.49 -9.26 0.77
N TRP A 137 1.76 -8.80 -0.24
CA TRP A 137 2.29 -8.43 -1.56
C TRP A 137 2.30 -6.92 -1.84
N TYR A 138 2.24 -6.07 -0.82
CA TYR A 138 2.14 -4.62 -1.01
C TYR A 138 3.34 -3.85 -0.42
N LEU A 139 3.67 -2.71 -1.04
CA LEU A 139 4.67 -1.79 -0.48
C LEU A 139 4.18 -1.21 0.84
N GLY A 140 5.08 -1.01 1.81
CA GLY A 140 4.78 -0.39 3.10
C GLY A 140 4.08 0.97 2.98
N ALA A 141 3.35 1.35 4.03
CA ALA A 141 2.33 2.42 4.01
C ALA A 141 2.75 3.72 3.31
N GLY A 142 1.94 4.16 2.33
CA GLY A 142 1.95 5.49 1.73
C GLY A 142 2.58 5.62 0.33
N GLN A 143 3.25 4.57 -0.16
CA GLN A 143 3.87 4.57 -1.50
C GLN A 143 3.23 3.55 -2.44
N THR A 144 2.15 2.92 -1.98
CA THR A 144 1.50 1.79 -2.64
C THR A 144 0.56 2.23 -3.76
N PHE A 145 -0.03 3.42 -3.68
CA PHE A 145 -1.07 3.85 -4.60
C PHE A 145 -0.78 5.22 -5.19
N ARG A 146 -1.07 5.41 -6.47
CA ARG A 146 -1.16 6.70 -7.16
C ARG A 146 -2.40 6.75 -8.02
N PHE A 147 -2.95 7.94 -8.21
CA PHE A 147 -3.99 8.20 -9.19
C PHE A 147 -3.41 9.01 -10.33
N ASP A 148 -3.74 8.65 -11.57
CA ASP A 148 -3.39 9.46 -12.73
C ASP A 148 -4.46 10.54 -13.01
N ASP A 149 -4.26 11.31 -14.08
CA ASP A 149 -5.17 12.41 -14.44
C ASP A 149 -6.59 11.93 -14.79
N ARG A 150 -6.77 10.65 -15.12
CA ARG A 150 -8.05 10.00 -15.42
C ARG A 150 -8.64 9.26 -14.22
N ASP A 151 -8.07 9.44 -13.02
CA ASP A 151 -8.46 8.75 -11.79
C ASP A 151 -8.25 7.23 -11.83
N ARG A 152 -7.40 6.73 -12.74
CA ARG A 152 -7.01 5.32 -12.72
C ARG A 152 -6.07 5.06 -11.54
N ILE A 153 -6.24 3.91 -10.93
CA ILE A 153 -5.45 3.48 -9.77
C ILE A 153 -4.22 2.77 -10.28
N TRP A 154 -3.06 3.25 -9.84
CA TRP A 154 -1.78 2.60 -10.01
C TRP A 154 -1.40 2.02 -8.66
N ALA A 155 -1.34 0.70 -8.55
CA ALA A 155 -1.12 -0.01 -7.32
C ALA A 155 0.20 -0.80 -7.40
N ALA A 156 1.17 -0.40 -6.59
CA ALA A 156 2.44 -1.07 -6.49
C ALA A 156 2.34 -2.30 -5.59
N THR A 157 2.80 -3.42 -6.12
CA THR A 157 2.92 -4.70 -5.41
C THR A 157 4.36 -5.18 -5.48
N THR A 158 4.80 -5.93 -4.47
CA THR A 158 6.13 -6.57 -4.46
C THR A 158 5.97 -7.97 -3.95
N TYR A 159 6.61 -8.92 -4.61
CA TYR A 159 6.56 -10.33 -4.23
C TYR A 159 7.42 -10.59 -3.00
N ASP A 160 8.62 -10.01 -2.99
CA ASP A 160 9.57 -10.13 -1.90
C ASP A 160 10.47 -8.90 -1.77
N ARG A 161 11.33 -8.89 -0.74
CA ARG A 161 12.26 -7.81 -0.39
C ARG A 161 13.48 -7.70 -1.30
N ASP A 162 13.81 -8.69 -2.09
CA ASP A 162 14.96 -8.66 -3.00
C ASP A 162 14.58 -9.02 -4.44
N GLU A 163 13.28 -8.96 -4.74
CA GLU A 163 12.72 -9.41 -6.01
C GLU A 163 12.12 -8.28 -6.83
N ARG A 164 11.67 -8.65 -8.03
CA ARG A 164 10.91 -7.80 -8.95
C ARG A 164 9.66 -7.27 -8.26
N SER A 165 9.29 -6.07 -8.64
CA SER A 165 8.03 -5.47 -8.22
C SER A 165 7.09 -5.30 -9.39
N TYR A 166 5.82 -5.09 -9.11
CA TYR A 166 4.81 -4.90 -10.13
C TYR A 166 4.02 -3.63 -9.85
N ILE A 167 3.49 -3.03 -10.90
CA ILE A 167 2.52 -1.96 -10.80
C ILE A 167 1.31 -2.35 -11.61
N GLU A 168 0.20 -2.56 -10.90
CA GLU A 168 -1.09 -2.89 -11.49
C GLU A 168 -1.88 -1.62 -11.74
N VAL A 169 -2.53 -1.53 -12.90
CA VAL A 169 -3.32 -0.38 -13.33
C VAL A 169 -4.78 -0.79 -13.37
N TRP A 170 -5.64 0.01 -12.74
CA TRP A 170 -7.06 -0.26 -12.60
C TRP A 170 -7.90 0.99 -12.94
N ASP A 171 -9.08 0.77 -13.51
CA ASP A 171 -10.13 1.79 -13.66
C ASP A 171 -11.26 1.48 -12.67
N GLY A 172 -11.25 2.16 -11.52
CA GLY A 172 -12.03 1.72 -10.36
C GLY A 172 -11.70 0.26 -9.99
N PRO A 173 -12.69 -0.64 -9.89
CA PRO A 173 -12.43 -2.07 -9.62
C PRO A 173 -12.03 -2.87 -10.86
N GLU A 174 -11.99 -2.29 -12.06
CA GLU A 174 -11.67 -3.01 -13.29
C GLU A 174 -10.17 -3.03 -13.55
N TYR A 175 -9.59 -4.23 -13.63
CA TYR A 175 -8.17 -4.39 -13.96
C TYR A 175 -7.91 -4.05 -15.44
N LEU A 176 -6.86 -3.27 -15.70
CA LEU A 176 -6.43 -2.91 -17.04
C LEU A 176 -5.14 -3.61 -17.45
N ASN A 177 -4.10 -3.53 -16.62
CA ASN A 177 -2.75 -4.01 -16.98
C ASN A 177 -1.82 -4.18 -15.77
N THR A 178 -0.72 -4.89 -15.97
CA THR A 178 0.39 -5.01 -15.01
C THR A 178 1.70 -4.67 -15.70
N LEU A 179 2.49 -3.83 -15.04
CA LEU A 179 3.84 -3.49 -15.43
C LEU A 179 4.82 -4.20 -14.48
N GLU A 180 5.80 -4.89 -15.05
CA GLU A 180 6.90 -5.48 -14.29
C GLU A 180 8.05 -4.48 -14.15
N ILE A 181 8.50 -4.29 -12.91
CA ILE A 181 9.68 -3.52 -12.53
C ILE A 181 10.78 -4.53 -12.19
N GLN A 182 11.91 -4.45 -12.89
CA GLN A 182 12.98 -5.45 -12.77
C GLN A 182 13.63 -5.49 -11.39
N ASP A 183 13.65 -4.34 -10.73
CA ASP A 183 14.25 -4.15 -9.42
C ASP A 183 13.14 -3.99 -8.36
N ARG A 184 13.54 -4.04 -7.09
CA ARG A 184 12.61 -3.81 -5.99
C ARG A 184 12.15 -2.36 -5.97
N LEU A 185 10.84 -2.15 -6.05
CA LEU A 185 10.23 -0.84 -5.93
C LEU A 185 10.23 -0.37 -4.48
N LEU A 186 10.76 0.83 -4.25
CA LEU A 186 10.66 1.55 -2.98
C LEU A 186 9.51 2.57 -3.01
N GLY A 187 9.15 3.05 -4.20
CA GLY A 187 8.02 3.94 -4.41
C GLY A 187 8.01 4.43 -5.84
N PHE A 188 6.92 5.06 -6.24
CA PHE A 188 6.78 5.56 -7.61
C PHE A 188 5.94 6.84 -7.66
N ASP A 189 6.00 7.48 -8.82
CA ASP A 189 5.15 8.59 -9.17
C ASP A 189 4.85 8.60 -10.68
N LEU A 190 3.83 9.37 -11.07
CA LEU A 190 3.42 9.55 -12.46
C LEU A 190 3.70 10.98 -12.89
N LEU A 191 4.43 11.15 -14.00
CA LEU A 191 4.79 12.45 -14.56
C LEU A 191 4.45 12.50 -16.06
N GLY A 192 3.26 12.98 -16.37
CA GLY A 192 2.74 12.94 -17.74
C GLY A 192 2.60 11.50 -18.23
N ASP A 193 3.26 11.17 -19.34
CA ASP A 193 3.26 9.81 -19.91
C ASP A 193 4.39 8.92 -19.33
N PHE A 194 5.03 9.34 -18.23
CA PHE A 194 6.11 8.58 -17.60
C PHE A 194 5.71 8.06 -16.23
N LEU A 195 6.04 6.78 -16.01
CA LEU A 195 6.15 6.21 -14.68
C LEU A 195 7.59 6.37 -14.20
N VAL A 196 7.76 6.95 -13.02
CA VAL A 196 9.05 7.16 -12.37
C VAL A 196 9.11 6.26 -11.14
N ALA A 197 10.03 5.29 -11.15
CA ALA A 197 10.18 4.29 -10.10
C ALA A 197 11.48 4.51 -9.33
N LEU A 198 11.37 4.71 -8.02
CA LEU A 198 12.50 4.63 -7.10
C LEU A 198 12.72 3.17 -6.76
N VAL A 199 13.90 2.62 -7.07
CA VAL A 199 14.18 1.19 -6.90
C VAL A 199 15.43 0.92 -6.07
N GLU A 200 15.47 -0.26 -5.46
CA GLU A 200 16.62 -0.86 -4.79
C GLU A 200 17.08 -2.09 -5.58
N ARG A 201 18.38 -2.21 -5.81
CA ARG A 201 19.00 -3.26 -6.62
C ARG A 201 20.30 -3.73 -5.97
N GLU A 202 20.69 -4.97 -6.26
CA GLU A 202 21.96 -5.49 -5.79
C GLU A 202 23.10 -4.68 -6.44
N ALA A 203 23.99 -4.11 -5.62
CA ALA A 203 25.12 -3.36 -6.14
C ALA A 203 26.09 -4.33 -6.81
N ASP A 204 26.20 -4.25 -8.13
CA ASP A 204 27.19 -5.03 -8.88
C ASP A 204 28.61 -4.41 -8.77
N ARG A 205 29.60 -5.20 -9.22
CA ARG A 205 30.99 -4.72 -9.33
C ARG A 205 31.19 -3.73 -10.47
N ASP A 206 30.19 -3.54 -11.33
CA ASP A 206 30.24 -2.69 -12.51
C ASP A 206 29.87 -1.22 -12.18
N GLY A 207 29.59 -0.93 -10.90
CA GLY A 207 29.45 0.42 -10.37
C GLY A 207 28.03 0.96 -10.42
N ILE A 208 27.04 0.09 -10.62
CA ILE A 208 25.63 0.49 -10.53
C ILE A 208 25.30 0.77 -9.05
N ALA A 209 24.72 1.95 -8.79
CA ALA A 209 24.31 2.32 -7.45
C ALA A 209 23.19 1.39 -6.96
N ALA A 210 23.26 0.98 -5.69
CA ALA A 210 22.25 0.14 -5.04
C ALA A 210 20.84 0.75 -5.04
N ARG A 211 20.73 2.07 -5.28
CA ARG A 211 19.46 2.78 -5.42
C ARG A 211 19.49 3.61 -6.69
N GLY A 212 18.39 3.57 -7.43
CA GLY A 212 18.25 4.23 -8.71
C GLY A 212 16.84 4.77 -8.93
N ILE A 213 16.72 5.60 -9.96
CA ILE A 213 15.43 6.05 -10.49
C ILE A 213 15.33 5.50 -11.91
N ASP A 214 14.36 4.63 -12.12
CA ASP A 214 14.03 4.10 -13.43
C ASP A 214 12.86 4.86 -14.03
N TRP A 215 12.89 5.02 -15.35
CA TRP A 215 11.89 5.76 -16.11
C TRP A 215 11.27 4.81 -17.13
N TYR A 216 9.95 4.71 -17.08
CA TYR A 216 9.17 3.88 -17.99
C TYR A 216 8.24 4.80 -18.79
N LEU A 217 8.34 4.74 -20.11
CA LEU A 217 7.35 5.37 -20.97
C LEU A 217 6.09 4.49 -20.96
N VAL A 218 4.98 5.05 -20.49
CA VAL A 218 3.71 4.35 -20.44
C VAL A 218 2.82 4.88 -21.56
N PRO A 219 2.59 4.11 -22.63
CA PRO A 219 1.61 4.51 -23.63
C PRO A 219 0.23 4.59 -22.97
N GLN A 220 -0.55 5.62 -23.33
CA GLN A 220 -1.89 5.81 -22.78
C GLN A 220 -2.77 4.60 -23.13
N PHE A 221 -3.08 3.79 -22.11
CA PHE A 221 -4.10 2.74 -22.17
C PHE A 221 -5.50 3.37 -22.19
#